data_AF-A0A9W9Z2B9-F1
#
_entry.id   AF-A0A9W9Z2B9-F1
#
_cell.length_a   1.000
_cell.length_b   1.000
_cell.length_c   1.000
_cell.angle_alpha   90.00
_cell.angle_beta   90.00
_cell.angle_gamma   90.00
#
_symmetry.space_group_name_H-M   'P 1'
#
loop_
_entity.id
_entity.type
_entity.pdbx_description
1 polymer ?
#
loop_
_entity_poly.entity_id
_entity_poly.type
_entity_poly.pdbx_seq_one_letter_code
_entity_poly.pdbx_strand_id
1 'polypeptide(L)'
;MRVRDVNSKRGLLRTTYQNKSSVKNLLPQLTADDPKVYCPTNSKVVSCFFTGDFRRNNVSPALNTMHTVWVREHNRIALALRGMNTKWDDEKIFQETRKIIGAQMQQISYNEYLPTILSQQMRNDYHLDLNDYQGYKVDVDPSIFNSFAAAALRFGHSTIGNTYIRPGHFDVPVDHFHDPTALYNLECGGIDGILKGLLEQSARKIDRYFSGSVTERLKPAPGVLGDLVAINIQRGRDHGLPPYVKFREKYGVHDYIPDNFMRELEMLYDDIKNVDLFVGGLMENSEYDAHLGRTFSHILAEGFSNLMHGDRFWYQNDPHFTPEQLNEIKKASLAKIVCENSDGIVQIQPKAMLKADTGLNVKVNCNNLPFLDLFKWKDLVSAVQSNAPLNPSVSEPVRRTTLFQQNNNTQEQTSENKSPSQDSVQDAAALKDVKAETSLENILTGLKGKRQMVEKSAVARETADAIESSADV
;
A
#
# COMPACT_ATOMS: atom_id res chain seq x y z
N MET A 1 0.32 -22.56 1.64
CA MET A 1 1.66 -23.17 1.44
C MET A 1 2.60 -22.38 0.53
N ARG A 2 2.20 -21.86 -0.64
CA ARG A 2 3.14 -21.29 -1.64
C ARG A 2 3.93 -20.03 -1.20
N VAL A 3 3.43 -19.25 -0.25
CA VAL A 3 4.07 -18.00 0.22
C VAL A 3 4.97 -18.17 1.46
N ARG A 4 4.87 -19.30 2.17
CA ARG A 4 5.67 -19.58 3.39
C ARG A 4 7.04 -20.13 3.03
N ASP A 5 8.05 -19.73 3.78
CA ASP A 5 9.37 -20.35 3.75
C ASP A 5 9.39 -21.60 4.64
N VAL A 6 8.96 -22.72 4.06
CA VAL A 6 8.90 -24.01 4.74
C VAL A 6 10.29 -24.63 4.96
N ASN A 7 11.30 -24.19 4.21
CA ASN A 7 12.63 -24.78 4.27
C ASN A 7 13.39 -24.34 5.53
N SER A 8 13.20 -23.09 5.95
CA SER A 8 13.92 -22.62 7.13
C SER A 8 13.35 -23.10 8.46
N LYS A 9 12.08 -23.54 8.50
CA LYS A 9 11.36 -23.92 9.72
C LYS A 9 11.39 -22.80 10.79
N ARG A 10 11.15 -21.57 10.35
CA ARG A 10 11.20 -20.34 11.19
C ARG A 10 9.90 -19.56 11.24
N GLY A 11 8.83 -20.05 10.61
CA GLY A 11 7.56 -19.34 10.50
C GLY A 11 7.59 -18.11 9.59
N LEU A 12 8.56 -18.04 8.67
CA LEU A 12 8.76 -16.89 7.78
C LEU A 12 7.92 -16.99 6.49
N LEU A 13 7.72 -15.84 5.87
CA LEU A 13 7.32 -15.71 4.47
C LEU A 13 8.55 -15.76 3.57
N ARG A 14 8.39 -16.31 2.36
CA ARG A 14 9.44 -16.36 1.34
C ARG A 14 9.81 -14.95 0.90
N THR A 15 11.08 -14.75 0.63
CA THR A 15 11.63 -13.49 0.11
C THR A 15 12.75 -13.79 -0.87
N THR A 16 13.06 -12.84 -1.76
CA THR A 16 14.26 -12.90 -2.61
C THR A 16 15.36 -12.05 -1.99
N TYR A 17 16.51 -12.67 -1.77
CA TYR A 17 17.72 -11.99 -1.31
C TYR A 17 18.24 -11.02 -2.36
N GLN A 18 18.73 -9.86 -1.90
CA GLN A 18 19.48 -8.95 -2.75
C GLN A 18 20.98 -9.14 -2.51
N ASN A 19 21.78 -9.10 -3.58
CA ASN A 19 23.23 -9.32 -3.52
C ASN A 19 24.03 -8.22 -2.76
N LYS A 20 23.35 -7.27 -2.12
CA LYS A 20 23.95 -6.23 -1.27
C LYS A 20 23.55 -6.45 0.18
N SER A 21 24.53 -6.69 1.05
CA SER A 21 24.31 -7.02 2.47
C SER A 21 23.61 -5.93 3.29
N SER A 22 23.61 -4.69 2.82
CA SER A 22 22.97 -3.55 3.49
C SER A 22 21.50 -3.34 3.14
N VAL A 23 20.93 -4.12 2.21
CA VAL A 23 19.55 -3.93 1.74
C VAL A 23 18.68 -5.12 2.13
N LYS A 24 17.50 -4.84 2.69
CA LYS A 24 16.53 -5.85 3.10
C LYS A 24 15.94 -6.57 1.88
N ASN A 25 15.45 -7.79 2.10
CA ASN A 25 14.94 -8.64 1.02
C ASN A 25 13.69 -8.05 0.33
N LEU A 26 13.48 -8.45 -0.93
CA LEU A 26 12.24 -8.20 -1.65
C LEU A 26 11.25 -9.36 -1.52
N LEU A 27 10.05 -9.16 -2.05
CA LEU A 27 9.09 -10.23 -2.30
C LEU A 27 9.72 -11.39 -3.08
N PRO A 28 9.19 -12.62 -2.94
CA PRO A 28 9.73 -13.75 -3.69
C PRO A 28 9.44 -13.55 -5.17
N GLN A 29 10.44 -13.79 -6.01
CA GLN A 29 10.31 -13.73 -7.45
C GLN A 29 9.34 -14.79 -7.97
N LEU A 30 8.56 -14.41 -8.98
CA LEU A 30 7.77 -15.34 -9.77
C LEU A 30 8.73 -16.16 -10.64
N THR A 31 8.54 -17.47 -10.65
CA THR A 31 9.22 -18.36 -11.61
C THR A 31 8.62 -18.14 -13.00
N ALA A 32 9.45 -18.13 -14.04
CA ALA A 32 9.06 -17.76 -15.41
C ALA A 32 7.87 -18.57 -16.00
N ASP A 33 7.55 -19.73 -15.42
CA ASP A 33 6.56 -20.68 -15.96
C ASP A 33 5.21 -20.69 -15.22
N ASP A 34 4.84 -19.65 -14.44
CA ASP A 34 3.48 -19.59 -13.85
C ASP A 34 2.49 -18.95 -14.83
N PRO A 35 1.64 -19.74 -15.53
CA PRO A 35 0.72 -19.22 -16.54
C PRO A 35 -0.39 -18.35 -15.95
N LYS A 36 -0.52 -18.28 -14.62
CA LYS A 36 -1.61 -17.56 -13.94
C LYS A 36 -1.28 -16.11 -13.62
N VAL A 37 -0.03 -15.68 -13.83
CA VAL A 37 0.42 -14.32 -13.54
C VAL A 37 1.02 -13.71 -14.79
N TYR A 38 0.42 -12.62 -15.26
CA TYR A 38 1.02 -11.84 -16.33
C TYR A 38 2.27 -11.12 -15.81
N CYS A 39 3.41 -11.47 -16.38
CA CYS A 39 4.69 -10.83 -16.12
C CYS A 39 5.38 -10.53 -17.46
N PRO A 40 5.47 -9.26 -17.89
CA PRO A 40 6.04 -8.91 -19.19
C PRO A 40 7.56 -9.03 -19.26
N THR A 41 8.24 -9.16 -18.11
CA THR A 41 9.71 -9.29 -18.08
C THR A 41 10.15 -10.74 -18.27
N ASN A 42 11.04 -10.96 -19.24
CA ASN A 42 11.73 -12.24 -19.46
C ASN A 42 13.08 -12.32 -18.72
N SER A 43 13.40 -11.33 -17.88
CA SER A 43 14.67 -11.28 -17.15
C SER A 43 14.63 -12.16 -15.90
N LYS A 44 15.66 -13.01 -15.73
CA LYS A 44 15.88 -13.74 -14.48
C LYS A 44 16.36 -12.83 -13.34
N VAL A 45 16.87 -11.64 -13.66
CA VAL A 45 17.38 -10.67 -12.68
C VAL A 45 16.26 -9.75 -12.22
N VAL A 46 15.46 -9.25 -13.16
CA VAL A 46 14.32 -8.37 -12.91
C VAL A 46 13.06 -9.16 -13.22
N SER A 47 12.57 -9.91 -12.24
CA SER A 47 11.33 -10.70 -12.36
C SER A 47 10.19 -10.06 -11.55
N CYS A 48 8.96 -10.30 -11.96
CA CYS A 48 7.78 -9.97 -11.17
C CYS A 48 7.76 -10.76 -9.85
N PHE A 49 6.87 -10.37 -8.96
CA PHE A 49 6.79 -10.93 -7.61
C PHE A 49 5.60 -11.84 -7.42
N PHE A 50 5.71 -12.76 -6.47
CA PHE A 50 4.63 -13.64 -6.03
C PHE A 50 4.17 -13.24 -4.62
N THR A 51 2.86 -13.07 -4.41
CA THR A 51 2.27 -12.73 -3.10
C THR A 51 0.97 -13.50 -2.87
N GLY A 52 0.29 -13.23 -1.74
CA GLY A 52 -1.04 -13.78 -1.47
C GLY A 52 -2.09 -13.39 -2.52
N ASP A 53 -2.05 -12.15 -3.02
CA ASP A 53 -2.81 -11.71 -4.19
C ASP A 53 -1.93 -11.68 -5.45
N PHE A 54 -1.62 -12.88 -5.92
CA PHE A 54 -0.71 -13.12 -7.04
C PHE A 54 -1.14 -12.50 -8.38
N ARG A 55 -2.40 -12.06 -8.52
CA ARG A 55 -2.91 -11.48 -9.77
C ARG A 55 -2.76 -9.97 -9.84
N ARG A 56 -2.81 -9.29 -8.69
CA ARG A 56 -2.86 -7.82 -8.64
C ARG A 56 -1.58 -7.19 -8.10
N ASN A 57 -0.80 -7.92 -7.32
CA ASN A 57 0.38 -7.36 -6.66
C ASN A 57 1.36 -6.66 -7.62
N ASN A 58 1.53 -7.17 -8.84
CA ASN A 58 2.45 -6.60 -9.84
C ASN A 58 1.85 -5.45 -10.67
N VAL A 59 0.58 -5.07 -10.48
CA VAL A 59 -0.06 -4.06 -11.33
C VAL A 59 0.67 -2.72 -11.24
N SER A 60 1.19 -2.35 -10.07
CA SER A 60 1.91 -1.10 -9.88
C SER A 60 3.11 -1.25 -8.94
N PRO A 61 4.21 -0.53 -9.19
CA PRO A 61 5.36 -0.49 -8.28
C PRO A 61 5.01 0.00 -6.86
N ALA A 62 4.06 0.93 -6.71
CA ALA A 62 3.59 1.37 -5.40
C ALA A 62 2.94 0.24 -4.58
N LEU A 63 2.13 -0.59 -5.25
CA LEU A 63 1.49 -1.75 -4.63
C LEU A 63 2.51 -2.82 -4.26
N ASN A 64 3.47 -3.11 -5.14
CA ASN A 64 4.57 -4.04 -4.83
C ASN A 64 5.39 -3.57 -3.62
N THR A 65 5.67 -2.27 -3.53
CA THR A 65 6.38 -1.67 -2.40
C THR A 65 5.64 -1.91 -1.09
N MET A 66 4.32 -1.66 -1.03
CA MET A 66 3.54 -1.93 0.17
C MET A 66 3.47 -3.42 0.53
N HIS A 67 3.30 -4.31 -0.45
CA HIS A 67 3.40 -5.76 -0.20
C HIS A 67 4.77 -6.14 0.38
N THR A 68 5.86 -5.54 -0.11
CA THR A 68 7.21 -5.78 0.39
C THR A 68 7.33 -5.36 1.85
N VAL A 69 6.84 -4.17 2.20
CA VAL A 69 6.82 -3.66 3.58
C VAL A 69 6.13 -4.64 4.54
N TRP A 70 4.95 -5.16 4.16
CA TRP A 70 4.20 -6.10 5.01
C TRP A 70 4.86 -7.48 5.13
N VAL A 71 5.51 -7.98 4.09
CA VAL A 71 6.29 -9.22 4.17
C VAL A 71 7.53 -9.06 5.05
N ARG A 72 8.20 -7.90 4.97
CA ARG A 72 9.31 -7.55 5.86
C ARG A 72 8.83 -7.47 7.32
N GLU A 73 7.68 -6.86 7.58
CA GLU A 73 7.13 -6.75 8.94
C GLU A 73 6.79 -8.12 9.53
N HIS A 74 6.16 -9.01 8.74
CA HIS A 74 5.92 -10.39 9.16
C HIS A 74 7.23 -11.06 9.55
N ASN A 75 8.24 -11.01 8.68
CA ASN A 75 9.51 -11.69 8.96
C ASN A 75 10.26 -11.08 10.14
N ARG A 76 10.18 -9.75 10.36
CA ARG A 76 10.75 -9.07 11.52
C ARG A 76 10.12 -9.56 12.82
N ILE A 77 8.80 -9.60 12.90
CA ILE A 77 8.05 -10.09 14.07
C ILE A 77 8.31 -11.58 14.30
N ALA A 78 8.23 -12.41 13.27
CA ALA A 78 8.46 -13.85 13.38
C ALA A 78 9.86 -14.20 13.93
N LEU A 79 10.90 -13.49 13.48
CA LEU A 79 12.25 -13.66 14.00
C LEU A 79 12.37 -13.25 15.47
N ALA A 80 11.72 -12.15 15.87
CA ALA A 80 11.69 -11.71 17.27
C ALA A 80 10.97 -12.74 18.16
N LEU A 81 9.77 -13.19 17.76
CA LEU A 81 9.00 -14.20 18.48
C LEU A 81 9.78 -15.50 18.63
N ARG A 82 10.44 -15.96 17.57
CA ARG A 82 11.31 -17.14 17.62
C ARG A 82 12.46 -16.98 18.62
N GLY A 83 13.08 -15.81 18.66
CA GLY A 83 14.20 -15.51 19.56
C GLY A 83 13.81 -15.55 21.04
N MET A 84 12.58 -15.13 21.37
CA MET A 84 12.08 -15.10 22.76
C MET A 84 11.31 -16.37 23.18
N ASN A 85 10.74 -17.11 22.23
CA ASN A 85 9.93 -18.31 22.44
C ASN A 85 10.59 -19.54 21.78
N THR A 86 11.71 -20.00 22.32
CA THR A 86 12.56 -21.04 21.71
C THR A 86 11.89 -22.42 21.57
N LYS A 87 10.79 -22.67 22.29
CA LYS A 87 10.01 -23.92 22.21
C LYS A 87 8.91 -23.90 21.15
N TRP A 88 8.59 -22.74 20.59
CA TRP A 88 7.56 -22.65 19.56
C TRP A 88 8.07 -23.26 18.26
N ASP A 89 7.24 -24.07 17.62
CA ASP A 89 7.49 -24.55 16.28
C ASP A 89 7.20 -23.45 15.23
N ASP A 90 7.53 -23.76 13.98
CA ASP A 90 7.40 -22.81 12.88
C ASP A 90 5.95 -22.50 12.52
N GLU A 91 5.01 -23.42 12.77
CA GLU A 91 3.57 -23.19 12.59
C GLU A 91 3.03 -22.19 13.61
N LYS A 92 3.34 -22.38 14.89
CA LYS A 92 2.96 -21.47 15.98
C LYS A 92 3.52 -20.08 15.70
N ILE A 93 4.81 -19.95 15.37
CA ILE A 93 5.43 -18.66 15.03
C ILE A 93 4.70 -18.00 13.84
N PHE A 94 4.42 -18.76 12.78
CA PHE A 94 3.75 -18.24 11.60
C PHE A 94 2.34 -17.71 11.91
N GLN A 95 1.52 -18.49 12.63
CA GLN A 95 0.14 -18.10 12.92
C GLN A 95 0.05 -16.94 13.90
N GLU A 96 0.87 -16.92 14.95
CA GLU A 96 0.93 -15.79 15.90
C GLU A 96 1.36 -14.51 15.18
N THR A 97 2.39 -14.59 14.34
CA THR A 97 2.85 -13.45 13.54
C THR A 97 1.76 -12.97 12.58
N ARG A 98 1.12 -13.89 11.84
CA ARG A 98 0.04 -13.58 10.90
C ARG A 98 -1.12 -12.88 11.61
N LYS A 99 -1.45 -13.32 12.83
CA LYS A 99 -2.49 -12.72 13.66
C LYS A 99 -2.13 -11.29 14.06
N ILE A 100 -0.89 -11.04 14.49
CA ILE A 100 -0.40 -9.68 14.80
C ILE A 100 -0.46 -8.78 13.55
N ILE A 101 -0.02 -9.26 12.39
CA ILE A 101 -0.08 -8.51 11.12
C ILE A 101 -1.51 -8.14 10.76
N GLY A 102 -2.45 -9.09 10.87
CA GLY A 102 -3.88 -8.83 10.64
C GLY A 102 -4.43 -7.74 11.56
N ALA A 103 -4.06 -7.80 12.84
CA ALA A 103 -4.46 -6.79 13.82
C ALA A 103 -3.84 -5.41 13.55
N GLN A 104 -2.56 -5.33 13.15
CA GLN A 104 -1.92 -4.08 12.73
C GLN A 104 -2.62 -3.48 11.50
N MET A 105 -2.97 -4.30 10.51
CA MET A 105 -3.73 -3.85 9.33
C MET A 105 -5.11 -3.32 9.71
N GLN A 106 -5.86 -4.05 10.55
CA GLN A 106 -7.17 -3.60 11.05
C GLN A 106 -7.05 -2.28 11.83
N GLN A 107 -6.11 -2.16 12.76
CA GLN A 107 -5.85 -0.94 13.50
C GLN A 107 -5.60 0.25 12.55
N ILE A 108 -4.66 0.09 11.61
CA ILE A 108 -4.29 1.19 10.70
C ILE A 108 -5.42 1.54 9.74
N SER A 109 -6.12 0.55 9.19
CA SER A 109 -7.22 0.80 8.25
C SER A 109 -8.32 1.65 8.89
N TYR A 110 -8.74 1.32 10.12
CA TYR A 110 -9.86 2.01 10.76
C TYR A 110 -9.43 3.27 11.51
N ASN A 111 -8.21 3.29 12.09
CA ASN A 111 -7.71 4.44 12.84
C ASN A 111 -7.07 5.53 11.96
N GLU A 112 -6.43 5.14 10.85
CA GLU A 112 -5.70 6.09 10.00
C GLU A 112 -6.35 6.29 8.64
N TYR A 113 -6.79 5.22 7.97
CA TYR A 113 -7.30 5.34 6.59
C TYR A 113 -8.76 5.81 6.52
N LEU A 114 -9.69 5.17 7.23
CA LEU A 114 -11.11 5.57 7.18
C LEU A 114 -11.36 7.04 7.51
N PRO A 115 -10.68 7.66 8.50
CA PRO A 115 -10.84 9.08 8.79
C PRO A 115 -10.39 10.02 7.66
N THR A 116 -9.62 9.53 6.68
CA THR A 116 -9.25 10.33 5.51
C THR A 116 -10.30 10.35 4.41
N ILE A 117 -11.24 9.39 4.41
CA ILE A 117 -12.18 9.22 3.30
C ILE A 117 -13.63 9.38 3.73
N LEU A 118 -13.97 9.03 4.97
CA LEU A 118 -15.31 9.16 5.55
C LEU A 118 -15.35 10.34 6.51
N SER A 119 -16.53 10.97 6.66
CA SER A 119 -16.71 12.04 7.65
C SER A 119 -16.78 11.49 9.08
N GLN A 120 -16.53 12.33 10.09
CA GLN A 120 -16.70 11.90 11.49
C GLN A 120 -18.14 11.44 11.75
N GLN A 121 -19.12 12.15 11.19
CA GLN A 121 -20.53 11.78 11.29
C GLN A 121 -20.78 10.38 10.72
N MET A 122 -20.29 10.12 9.50
CA MET A 122 -20.47 8.81 8.85
C MET A 122 -19.81 7.67 9.65
N ARG A 123 -18.64 7.92 10.25
CA ARG A 123 -18.00 6.92 11.12
C ARG A 123 -18.80 6.63 12.38
N ASN A 124 -19.40 7.66 12.99
CA ASN A 124 -20.24 7.50 14.17
C ASN A 124 -21.52 6.73 13.85
N ASP A 125 -22.20 7.08 12.76
CA ASP A 125 -23.46 6.46 12.35
C ASP A 125 -23.33 4.96 12.07
N TYR A 126 -22.13 4.51 11.68
CA TYR A 126 -21.80 3.11 11.39
C TYR A 126 -20.89 2.46 12.45
N HIS A 127 -20.68 3.08 13.61
CA HIS A 127 -19.87 2.55 14.72
C HIS A 127 -18.44 2.12 14.31
N LEU A 128 -17.78 2.93 13.47
CA LEU A 128 -16.46 2.64 12.92
C LEU A 128 -15.29 3.14 13.80
N ASP A 129 -15.57 3.84 14.89
CA ASP A 129 -14.54 4.27 15.84
C ASP A 129 -14.11 3.09 16.72
N LEU A 130 -12.81 2.83 16.73
CA LEU A 130 -12.20 1.73 17.49
C LEU A 130 -12.38 1.87 19.01
N ASN A 131 -12.57 3.09 19.52
CA ASN A 131 -12.84 3.32 20.93
C ASN A 131 -14.28 2.98 21.33
N ASP A 132 -15.19 2.94 20.36
CA ASP A 132 -16.62 2.62 20.54
C ASP A 132 -16.99 1.27 19.87
N TYR A 133 -16.04 0.33 19.83
CA TYR A 133 -16.28 -0.98 19.26
C TYR A 133 -17.37 -1.74 20.03
N GLN A 134 -18.49 -2.02 19.35
CA GLN A 134 -19.68 -2.65 19.91
C GLN A 134 -19.62 -4.19 20.02
N GLY A 135 -18.45 -4.79 19.79
CA GLY A 135 -18.30 -6.25 19.80
C GLY A 135 -18.67 -6.93 18.48
N TYR A 136 -18.40 -8.25 18.43
CA TYR A 136 -18.77 -9.12 17.33
C TYR A 136 -20.28 -9.40 17.34
N LYS A 137 -20.91 -9.28 16.17
CA LYS A 137 -22.33 -9.50 15.94
C LYS A 137 -22.50 -10.67 14.98
N VAL A 138 -23.08 -11.77 15.49
CA VAL A 138 -23.22 -13.04 14.74
C VAL A 138 -24.18 -12.95 13.55
N ASP A 139 -25.10 -11.98 13.59
CA ASP A 139 -26.14 -11.71 12.60
C ASP A 139 -25.71 -10.73 11.50
N VAL A 140 -24.51 -10.13 11.62
CA VAL A 140 -23.92 -9.28 10.58
C VAL A 140 -23.22 -10.16 9.54
N ASP A 141 -23.58 -9.99 8.26
CA ASP A 141 -22.92 -10.67 7.13
C ASP A 141 -21.64 -9.92 6.73
N PRO A 142 -20.43 -10.48 6.95
CA PRO A 142 -19.17 -9.85 6.59
C PRO A 142 -18.81 -10.02 5.10
N SER A 143 -19.70 -10.60 4.29
CA SER A 143 -19.46 -10.77 2.86
C SER A 143 -19.34 -9.43 2.15
N ILE A 144 -18.38 -9.34 1.22
CA ILE A 144 -18.23 -8.17 0.38
C ILE A 144 -19.41 -8.08 -0.58
N PHE A 145 -20.32 -7.13 -0.35
CA PHE A 145 -21.47 -6.93 -1.21
C PHE A 145 -21.11 -6.23 -2.51
N ASN A 146 -21.94 -6.43 -3.53
CA ASN A 146 -21.60 -6.14 -4.93
C ASN A 146 -21.24 -4.68 -5.18
N SER A 147 -22.07 -3.72 -4.73
CA SER A 147 -21.82 -2.28 -4.95
C SER A 147 -20.59 -1.75 -4.21
N PHE A 148 -20.19 -2.37 -3.08
CA PHE A 148 -18.93 -2.05 -2.39
C PHE A 148 -17.73 -2.34 -3.30
N ALA A 149 -17.63 -3.55 -3.87
CA ALA A 149 -16.48 -3.95 -4.67
C ALA A 149 -16.51 -3.48 -6.14
N ALA A 150 -17.70 -3.46 -6.75
CA ALA A 150 -17.85 -3.17 -8.18
C ALA A 150 -17.96 -1.68 -8.48
N ALA A 151 -18.30 -0.83 -7.51
CA ALA A 151 -18.41 0.62 -7.69
C ALA A 151 -17.67 1.43 -6.61
N ALA A 152 -18.15 1.42 -5.37
CA ALA A 152 -17.72 2.43 -4.38
C ALA A 152 -16.23 2.35 -4.04
N LEU A 153 -15.67 1.16 -3.76
CA LEU A 153 -14.24 0.98 -3.44
C LEU A 153 -13.30 1.31 -4.61
N ARG A 154 -13.85 1.57 -5.80
CA ARG A 154 -13.10 2.01 -6.98
C ARG A 154 -12.91 3.51 -7.07
N PHE A 155 -13.43 4.29 -6.10
CA PHE A 155 -13.22 5.74 -6.04
C PHE A 155 -11.73 6.10 -6.10
N GLY A 156 -10.86 5.27 -5.52
CA GLY A 156 -9.41 5.47 -5.51
C GLY A 156 -8.77 5.51 -6.89
N HIS A 157 -9.47 5.11 -7.96
CA HIS A 157 -8.95 5.26 -9.31
C HIS A 157 -8.80 6.73 -9.75
N SER A 158 -9.63 7.66 -9.22
CA SER A 158 -9.49 9.09 -9.56
C SER A 158 -8.33 9.75 -8.80
N THR A 159 -7.87 9.13 -7.71
CA THR A 159 -6.74 9.64 -6.91
C THR A 159 -5.38 9.36 -7.56
N ILE A 160 -5.35 8.56 -8.63
CA ILE A 160 -4.15 8.13 -9.33
C ILE A 160 -3.60 9.26 -10.21
N GLY A 161 -2.32 9.61 -10.01
CA GLY A 161 -1.59 10.57 -10.84
C GLY A 161 -1.06 9.97 -12.16
N ASN A 162 -0.23 10.73 -12.87
CA ASN A 162 0.49 10.21 -14.05
C ASN A 162 1.84 9.58 -13.69
N THR A 163 2.44 9.98 -12.57
CA THR A 163 3.77 9.55 -12.12
C THR A 163 3.78 9.28 -10.62
N TYR A 164 4.64 8.36 -10.19
CA TYR A 164 5.12 8.21 -8.82
C TYR A 164 6.41 9.01 -8.67
N ILE A 165 6.36 10.07 -7.85
CA ILE A 165 7.52 10.92 -7.59
C ILE A 165 8.55 10.11 -6.80
N ARG A 166 9.84 10.26 -7.15
CA ARG A 166 10.94 9.71 -6.33
C ARG A 166 11.88 10.85 -5.94
N PRO A 167 11.77 11.40 -4.71
CA PRO A 167 12.58 12.55 -4.30
C PRO A 167 14.08 12.29 -4.52
N GLY A 168 14.73 13.16 -5.31
CA GLY A 168 16.15 13.05 -5.65
C GLY A 168 16.50 12.08 -6.79
N HIS A 169 15.51 11.45 -7.43
CA HIS A 169 15.69 10.49 -8.52
C HIS A 169 14.70 10.73 -9.66
N PHE A 170 14.81 9.95 -10.75
CA PHE A 170 13.83 10.01 -11.84
C PHE A 170 12.46 9.48 -11.40
N ASP A 171 11.37 10.14 -11.77
CA ASP A 171 10.03 9.66 -11.48
C ASP A 171 9.70 8.37 -12.23
N VAL A 172 8.76 7.58 -11.69
CA VAL A 172 8.26 6.36 -12.34
C VAL A 172 6.89 6.65 -12.95
N PRO A 173 6.71 6.52 -14.27
CA PRO A 173 5.39 6.67 -14.88
C PRO A 173 4.42 5.60 -14.36
N VAL A 174 3.18 6.01 -14.06
CA VAL A 174 2.14 5.11 -13.53
C VAL A 174 1.71 4.06 -14.56
N ASP A 175 1.80 4.40 -15.85
CA ASP A 175 1.44 3.53 -16.97
C ASP A 175 2.49 2.43 -17.28
N HIS A 176 3.57 2.36 -16.50
CA HIS A 176 4.48 1.22 -16.42
C HIS A 176 3.86 0.07 -15.60
N PHE A 177 2.63 -0.33 -15.94
CA PHE A 177 1.94 -1.44 -15.30
C PHE A 177 2.74 -2.74 -15.48
N HIS A 178 2.79 -3.58 -14.44
CA HIS A 178 3.50 -4.86 -14.48
C HIS A 178 5.03 -4.78 -14.65
N ASP A 179 5.63 -3.59 -14.50
CA ASP A 179 7.08 -3.40 -14.53
C ASP A 179 7.67 -3.28 -13.11
N PRO A 180 8.39 -4.30 -12.62
CA PRO A 180 8.99 -4.27 -11.29
C PRO A 180 10.35 -3.55 -11.25
N THR A 181 10.86 -3.03 -12.38
CA THR A 181 12.24 -2.50 -12.51
C THR A 181 12.56 -1.45 -11.46
N ALA A 182 11.62 -0.57 -11.12
CA ALA A 182 11.81 0.49 -10.13
C ALA A 182 12.20 -0.05 -8.74
N LEU A 183 11.70 -1.23 -8.35
CA LEU A 183 11.98 -1.83 -7.05
C LEU A 183 13.40 -2.45 -6.97
N TYR A 184 13.94 -2.89 -8.11
CA TYR A 184 15.29 -3.44 -8.20
C TYR A 184 16.36 -2.35 -8.36
N ASN A 185 15.98 -1.15 -8.79
CA ASN A 185 16.92 -0.07 -9.03
C ASN A 185 17.33 0.63 -7.72
N LEU A 186 18.33 0.07 -7.06
CA LEU A 186 18.90 0.60 -5.81
C LEU A 186 19.60 1.95 -5.96
N GLU A 187 20.10 2.28 -7.15
CA GLU A 187 20.71 3.59 -7.43
C GLU A 187 19.66 4.71 -7.42
N CYS A 188 18.41 4.37 -7.77
CA CYS A 188 17.25 5.25 -7.68
C CYS A 188 16.42 5.03 -6.40
N GLY A 189 17.05 4.51 -5.35
CA GLY A 189 16.43 4.32 -4.03
C GLY A 189 15.52 3.10 -3.89
N GLY A 190 15.38 2.25 -4.90
CA GLY A 190 14.57 1.02 -4.85
C GLY A 190 13.17 1.26 -4.28
N ILE A 191 12.78 0.45 -3.30
CA ILE A 191 11.48 0.59 -2.64
C ILE A 191 11.37 1.88 -1.81
N ASP A 192 12.47 2.35 -1.22
CA ASP A 192 12.50 3.53 -0.35
C ASP A 192 12.25 4.82 -1.14
N GLY A 193 12.77 4.88 -2.38
CA GLY A 193 12.47 5.98 -3.30
C GLY A 193 10.97 6.09 -3.58
N ILE A 194 10.30 4.95 -3.77
CA ILE A 194 8.84 4.90 -3.98
C ILE A 194 8.09 5.25 -2.69
N LEU A 195 8.50 4.72 -1.53
CA LEU A 195 7.88 5.04 -0.23
C LEU A 195 7.95 6.54 0.08
N LYS A 196 9.11 7.17 -0.14
CA LYS A 196 9.26 8.62 0.03
C LYS A 196 8.30 9.40 -0.86
N GLY A 197 8.17 8.97 -2.12
CA GLY A 197 7.16 9.48 -3.05
C GLY A 197 5.75 9.40 -2.48
N LEU A 198 5.33 8.21 -2.05
CA LEU A 198 3.99 7.96 -1.49
C LEU A 198 3.71 8.80 -0.23
N LEU A 199 4.73 9.11 0.56
CA LEU A 199 4.61 9.92 1.78
C LEU A 199 4.56 11.43 1.52
N GLU A 200 5.08 11.91 0.39
CA GLU A 200 5.26 13.34 0.11
C GLU A 200 4.36 13.86 -1.02
N GLN A 201 4.02 13.00 -1.97
CA GLN A 201 3.18 13.33 -3.11
C GLN A 201 1.72 13.43 -2.68
N SER A 202 1.05 14.51 -3.08
CA SER A 202 -0.39 14.63 -2.88
C SER A 202 -1.13 13.68 -3.82
N ALA A 203 -2.12 12.95 -3.28
CA ALA A 203 -3.09 12.25 -4.11
C ALA A 203 -3.88 13.24 -4.98
N ARG A 204 -4.38 12.78 -6.13
CA ARG A 204 -5.36 13.55 -6.92
C ARG A 204 -6.69 13.60 -6.17
N LYS A 205 -7.51 14.61 -6.49
CA LYS A 205 -8.83 14.78 -5.88
C LYS A 205 -9.74 13.59 -6.23
N ILE A 206 -10.64 13.24 -5.31
CA ILE A 206 -11.73 12.32 -5.63
C ILE A 206 -12.79 13.11 -6.39
N ASP A 207 -12.84 12.90 -7.71
CA ASP A 207 -13.79 13.53 -8.61
C ASP A 207 -13.84 12.76 -9.95
N ARG A 208 -14.55 13.35 -10.92
CA ARG A 208 -14.71 12.81 -12.28
C ARG A 208 -13.46 12.90 -13.17
N TYR A 209 -12.36 13.50 -12.72
CA TYR A 209 -11.17 13.72 -13.55
C TYR A 209 -10.09 12.69 -13.26
N PHE A 210 -9.77 11.90 -14.29
CA PHE A 210 -8.78 10.83 -14.19
C PHE A 210 -7.51 11.16 -14.95
N SER A 211 -6.40 10.52 -14.56
CA SER A 211 -5.15 10.65 -15.29
C SER A 211 -5.17 9.84 -16.58
N GLY A 212 -4.53 10.36 -17.64
CA GLY A 212 -4.41 9.65 -18.91
C GLY A 212 -3.66 8.31 -18.78
N SER A 213 -2.91 8.09 -17.70
CA SER A 213 -2.27 6.80 -17.42
C SER A 213 -3.27 5.68 -17.17
N VAL A 214 -4.49 5.99 -16.68
CA VAL A 214 -5.53 4.99 -16.42
C VAL A 214 -6.70 5.04 -17.42
N THR A 215 -6.90 6.14 -18.16
CA THR A 215 -7.94 6.22 -19.21
C THR A 215 -7.41 5.88 -20.62
N GLU A 216 -6.21 6.33 -20.97
CA GLU A 216 -5.68 6.21 -22.34
C GLU A 216 -4.58 5.15 -22.48
N ARG A 217 -3.89 4.82 -21.38
CA ARG A 217 -2.66 4.00 -21.38
C ARG A 217 -2.73 2.81 -20.42
N LEU A 218 -3.93 2.46 -19.95
CA LEU A 218 -4.11 1.27 -19.11
C LEU A 218 -3.79 0.02 -19.94
N LYS A 219 -3.03 -0.89 -19.32
CA LYS A 219 -2.72 -2.20 -19.90
C LYS A 219 -3.30 -3.30 -19.00
N PRO A 220 -4.61 -3.59 -19.09
CA PRO A 220 -5.26 -4.53 -18.17
C PRO A 220 -4.88 -6.00 -18.44
N ALA A 221 -4.39 -6.30 -19.64
CA ALA A 221 -3.94 -7.62 -20.06
C ALA A 221 -2.88 -7.49 -21.17
N PRO A 222 -2.05 -8.53 -21.41
CA PRO A 222 -1.09 -8.53 -22.51
C PRO A 222 -1.74 -8.15 -23.84
N GLY A 223 -1.21 -7.12 -24.51
CA GLY A 223 -1.68 -6.65 -25.81
C GLY A 223 -3.00 -5.88 -25.78
N VAL A 224 -3.61 -5.68 -24.61
CA VAL A 224 -4.88 -4.93 -24.47
C VAL A 224 -4.58 -3.52 -24.00
N LEU A 225 -5.10 -2.53 -24.73
CA LEU A 225 -5.24 -1.16 -24.26
C LEU A 225 -6.66 -1.00 -23.68
N GLY A 226 -6.78 -0.38 -22.53
CA GLY A 226 -8.07 -0.16 -21.89
C GLY A 226 -8.26 1.25 -21.35
N ASP A 227 -9.50 1.56 -21.01
CA ASP A 227 -9.90 2.72 -20.22
C ASP A 227 -10.47 2.19 -18.89
N LEU A 228 -9.81 2.51 -17.78
CA LEU A 228 -10.20 2.03 -16.46
C LEU A 228 -11.59 2.56 -16.05
N VAL A 229 -11.93 3.78 -16.43
CA VAL A 229 -13.22 4.40 -16.12
C VAL A 229 -14.32 3.70 -16.90
N ALA A 230 -14.13 3.51 -18.21
CA ALA A 230 -15.07 2.74 -19.03
C ALA A 230 -15.24 1.30 -18.52
N ILE A 231 -14.14 0.65 -18.11
CA ILE A 231 -14.18 -0.69 -17.51
C ILE A 231 -14.98 -0.69 -16.21
N ASN A 232 -14.87 0.33 -15.36
CA ASN A 232 -15.63 0.40 -14.10
C ASN A 232 -17.13 0.59 -14.36
N ILE A 233 -17.49 1.46 -15.31
CA ILE A 233 -18.88 1.67 -15.74
C ILE A 233 -19.45 0.36 -16.28
N GLN A 234 -18.75 -0.26 -17.23
CA GLN A 234 -19.20 -1.52 -17.83
C GLN A 234 -19.25 -2.65 -16.81
N ARG A 235 -18.32 -2.67 -15.83
CA ARG A 235 -18.34 -3.63 -14.71
C ARG A 235 -19.59 -3.46 -13.85
N GLY A 236 -20.00 -2.24 -13.57
CA GLY A 236 -21.25 -1.97 -12.85
C GLY A 236 -22.47 -2.55 -13.56
N ARG A 237 -22.53 -2.40 -14.89
CA ARG A 237 -23.60 -2.94 -15.74
C ARG A 237 -23.57 -4.47 -15.80
N ASP A 238 -22.40 -5.05 -16.03
CA ASP A 238 -22.14 -6.51 -15.99
C ASP A 238 -22.60 -7.13 -14.67
N HIS A 239 -22.34 -6.43 -13.56
CA HIS A 239 -22.73 -6.85 -12.22
C HIS A 239 -24.21 -6.58 -11.87
N GLY A 240 -24.98 -5.99 -12.79
CA GLY A 240 -26.38 -5.65 -12.56
C GLY A 240 -26.58 -4.67 -11.41
N LEU A 241 -25.64 -3.74 -11.19
CA LEU A 241 -25.79 -2.74 -10.14
C LEU A 241 -26.98 -1.82 -10.45
N PRO A 242 -27.87 -1.56 -9.48
CA PRO A 242 -28.91 -0.56 -9.66
C PRO A 242 -28.33 0.82 -10.01
N PRO A 243 -29.09 1.67 -10.70
CA PRO A 243 -28.66 3.04 -10.99
C PRO A 243 -28.37 3.84 -9.72
N TYR A 244 -27.52 4.85 -9.85
CA TYR A 244 -27.10 5.76 -8.78
C TYR A 244 -28.27 6.30 -7.94
N VAL A 245 -29.37 6.71 -8.59
CA VAL A 245 -30.55 7.25 -7.91
C VAL A 245 -31.18 6.27 -6.91
N LYS A 246 -31.08 4.95 -7.15
CA LYS A 246 -31.59 3.93 -6.23
C LYS A 246 -30.78 3.84 -4.95
N PHE A 247 -29.49 4.12 -5.00
CA PHE A 247 -28.67 4.19 -3.80
C PHE A 247 -28.95 5.47 -3.01
N ARG A 248 -29.17 6.59 -3.70
CA ARG A 248 -29.61 7.83 -3.04
C ARG A 248 -30.95 7.65 -2.34
N GLU A 249 -31.92 7.01 -3.00
CA GLU A 249 -33.21 6.63 -2.39
C GLU A 249 -33.00 5.71 -1.18
N LYS A 250 -32.19 4.65 -1.30
CA LYS A 250 -31.88 3.71 -0.21
C LYS A 250 -31.36 4.42 1.04
N TYR A 251 -30.46 5.39 0.87
CA TYR A 251 -29.78 6.08 1.96
C TYR A 251 -30.42 7.42 2.35
N GLY A 252 -31.57 7.79 1.75
CA GLY A 252 -32.24 9.06 2.04
C GLY A 252 -31.42 10.30 1.66
N VAL A 253 -30.56 10.20 0.64
CA VAL A 253 -29.69 11.27 0.18
C VAL A 253 -30.47 12.17 -0.79
N HIS A 254 -30.90 13.33 -0.30
CA HIS A 254 -31.70 14.31 -1.03
C HIS A 254 -30.96 15.63 -1.29
N ASP A 255 -29.65 15.66 -1.07
CA ASP A 255 -28.84 16.85 -1.33
C ASP A 255 -28.80 17.19 -2.83
N TYR A 256 -28.46 18.45 -3.10
CA TYR A 256 -28.49 18.98 -4.45
C TYR A 256 -27.29 18.52 -5.27
N ILE A 257 -27.55 18.01 -6.48
CA ILE A 257 -26.52 17.74 -7.49
C ILE A 257 -26.22 19.05 -8.23
N PRO A 258 -24.96 19.48 -8.32
CA PRO A 258 -24.59 20.72 -9.02
C PRO A 258 -25.17 20.84 -10.44
N ASP A 259 -25.75 22.00 -10.80
CA ASP A 259 -26.42 22.24 -12.11
C ASP A 259 -25.52 21.94 -13.32
N ASN A 260 -24.23 22.22 -13.21
CA ASN A 260 -23.27 21.91 -14.27
C ASN A 260 -23.15 20.39 -14.49
N PHE A 261 -23.28 19.59 -13.44
CA PHE A 261 -23.25 18.13 -13.53
C PHE A 261 -24.54 17.58 -14.10
N MET A 262 -25.68 18.14 -13.71
CA MET A 262 -26.98 17.74 -14.26
C MET A 262 -27.02 17.92 -15.78
N ARG A 263 -26.56 19.06 -16.29
CA ARG A 263 -26.50 19.31 -17.75
C ARG A 263 -25.63 18.32 -18.50
N GLU A 264 -24.48 17.96 -17.94
CA GLU A 264 -23.59 16.96 -18.58
C GLU A 264 -24.21 15.55 -18.55
N LEU A 265 -24.88 15.18 -17.46
CA LEU A 265 -25.58 13.89 -17.36
C LEU A 265 -26.76 13.81 -18.33
N GLU A 266 -27.54 14.89 -18.47
CA GLU A 266 -28.65 14.99 -19.44
C GLU A 266 -28.17 14.88 -20.90
N MET A 267 -26.92 15.24 -21.19
CA MET A 267 -26.32 15.06 -22.51
C MET A 267 -25.82 13.63 -22.76
N LEU A 268 -25.49 12.88 -21.70
CA LEU A 268 -24.85 11.56 -21.79
C LEU A 268 -25.82 10.40 -21.59
N TYR A 269 -26.88 10.61 -20.81
CA TYR A 269 -27.89 9.61 -20.48
C TYR A 269 -29.27 10.06 -20.98
N ASP A 270 -29.99 9.15 -21.64
CA ASP A 270 -31.37 9.40 -22.09
C ASP A 270 -32.31 9.76 -20.91
N ASP A 271 -32.06 9.16 -19.74
CA ASP A 271 -32.74 9.48 -18.49
C ASP A 271 -31.69 9.52 -17.36
N ILE A 272 -31.66 10.61 -16.60
CA ILE A 272 -30.82 10.80 -15.42
C ILE A 272 -31.02 9.70 -14.35
N LYS A 273 -32.17 9.02 -14.36
CA LYS A 273 -32.45 7.88 -13.48
C LYS A 273 -31.63 6.63 -13.83
N ASN A 274 -31.00 6.60 -15.01
CA ASN A 274 -30.17 5.49 -15.48
C ASN A 274 -28.68 5.70 -15.26
N VAL A 275 -28.27 6.79 -14.59
CA VAL A 275 -26.86 7.07 -14.31
C VAL A 275 -26.22 5.91 -13.53
N ASP A 276 -25.09 5.41 -14.04
CA ASP A 276 -24.35 4.32 -13.42
C ASP A 276 -23.86 4.74 -12.02
N LEU A 277 -23.93 3.83 -11.03
CA LEU A 277 -23.51 4.12 -9.65
C LEU A 277 -22.09 4.69 -9.57
N PHE A 278 -21.16 4.14 -10.36
CA PHE A 278 -19.77 4.61 -10.34
C PHE A 278 -19.64 6.06 -10.80
N VAL A 279 -20.41 6.46 -11.82
CA VAL A 279 -20.42 7.83 -12.36
C VAL A 279 -21.03 8.77 -11.35
N GLY A 280 -22.26 8.48 -10.90
CA GLY A 280 -23.00 9.36 -9.99
C GLY A 280 -22.27 9.59 -8.66
N GLY A 281 -21.70 8.54 -8.06
CA GLY A 281 -21.00 8.67 -6.78
C GLY A 281 -19.70 9.49 -6.84
N LEU A 282 -19.02 9.57 -7.99
CA LEU A 282 -17.85 10.44 -8.17
C LEU A 282 -18.21 11.90 -8.47
N MET A 283 -19.46 12.17 -8.82
CA MET A 283 -19.94 13.52 -9.10
C MET A 283 -20.52 14.21 -7.86
N GLU A 284 -20.69 13.49 -6.76
CA GLU A 284 -21.09 14.11 -5.50
C GLU A 284 -19.97 15.00 -4.93
N ASN A 285 -20.38 16.10 -4.31
CA ASN A 285 -19.44 16.91 -3.54
C ASN A 285 -18.96 16.13 -2.32
N SER A 286 -17.68 16.27 -1.97
CA SER A 286 -17.14 15.70 -0.74
C SER A 286 -17.90 16.24 0.48
N GLU A 287 -18.16 15.37 1.45
CA GLU A 287 -18.69 15.78 2.75
C GLU A 287 -17.70 16.69 3.50
N TYR A 288 -18.22 17.46 4.46
CA TYR A 288 -17.36 18.18 5.41
C TYR A 288 -16.42 17.18 6.10
N ASP A 289 -15.16 17.57 6.29
CA ASP A 289 -14.09 16.77 6.89
C ASP A 289 -13.78 15.40 6.25
N ALA A 290 -14.29 15.15 5.05
CA ALA A 290 -14.06 13.93 4.28
C ALA A 290 -13.63 14.22 2.83
N HIS A 291 -13.40 13.17 2.05
CA HIS A 291 -13.09 13.28 0.62
C HIS A 291 -14.14 12.64 -0.29
N LEU A 292 -15.06 11.85 0.26
CA LEU A 292 -16.13 11.18 -0.47
C LEU A 292 -17.46 11.93 -0.37
N GLY A 293 -18.30 11.77 -1.39
CA GLY A 293 -19.71 12.16 -1.34
C GLY A 293 -20.56 11.14 -0.58
N ARG A 294 -21.74 11.58 -0.14
CA ARG A 294 -22.64 10.84 0.76
C ARG A 294 -22.97 9.42 0.30
N THR A 295 -23.26 9.20 -0.97
CA THR A 295 -23.66 7.88 -1.48
C THR A 295 -22.51 6.88 -1.35
N PHE A 296 -21.30 7.24 -1.78
CA PHE A 296 -20.14 6.37 -1.61
C PHE A 296 -19.73 6.23 -0.15
N SER A 297 -19.85 7.29 0.65
CA SER A 297 -19.62 7.23 2.09
C SER A 297 -20.53 6.21 2.78
N HIS A 298 -21.83 6.21 2.50
CA HIS A 298 -22.77 5.21 3.05
C HIS A 298 -22.40 3.78 2.63
N ILE A 299 -22.14 3.54 1.33
CA ILE A 299 -21.77 2.21 0.84
C ILE A 299 -20.48 1.71 1.50
N LEU A 300 -19.47 2.57 1.60
CA LEU A 300 -18.19 2.18 2.17
C LEU A 300 -18.30 2.00 3.69
N ALA A 301 -19.00 2.88 4.39
CA ALA A 301 -19.22 2.77 5.82
C ALA A 301 -20.00 1.49 6.19
N GLU A 302 -21.03 1.14 5.43
CA GLU A 302 -21.77 -0.13 5.56
C GLU A 302 -20.82 -1.33 5.38
N GLY A 303 -19.98 -1.32 4.33
CA GLY A 303 -19.03 -2.40 4.09
C GLY A 303 -17.96 -2.54 5.17
N PHE A 304 -17.37 -1.45 5.62
CA PHE A 304 -16.39 -1.48 6.71
C PHE A 304 -17.04 -1.85 8.05
N SER A 305 -18.27 -1.41 8.33
CA SER A 305 -19.01 -1.81 9.53
C SER A 305 -19.24 -3.32 9.54
N ASN A 306 -19.69 -3.88 8.40
CA ASN A 306 -19.92 -5.31 8.27
C ASN A 306 -18.62 -6.12 8.43
N LEU A 307 -17.50 -5.63 7.87
CA LEU A 307 -16.19 -6.26 8.02
C LEU A 307 -15.65 -6.18 9.45
N MET A 308 -15.98 -5.13 10.21
CA MET A 308 -15.58 -5.01 11.62
C MET A 308 -16.45 -5.88 12.53
N HIS A 309 -17.76 -5.69 12.47
CA HIS A 309 -18.70 -6.30 13.41
C HIS A 309 -19.05 -7.75 13.06
N GLY A 310 -18.95 -8.14 11.78
CA GLY A 310 -19.16 -9.52 11.34
C GLY A 310 -17.89 -10.39 11.37
N ASP A 311 -16.72 -9.83 11.73
CA ASP A 311 -15.47 -10.59 11.84
C ASP A 311 -15.28 -11.14 13.26
N ARG A 312 -15.45 -12.46 13.40
CA ARG A 312 -15.19 -13.18 14.67
C ARG A 312 -13.75 -13.03 15.14
N PHE A 313 -12.80 -12.83 14.22
CA PHE A 313 -11.39 -12.61 14.50
C PHE A 313 -10.99 -11.13 14.45
N TRP A 314 -11.95 -10.21 14.51
CA TRP A 314 -11.66 -8.79 14.72
C TRP A 314 -10.75 -8.64 15.94
N TYR A 315 -9.66 -7.88 15.82
CA TYR A 315 -8.59 -7.95 16.81
C TYR A 315 -9.04 -7.60 18.23
N GLN A 316 -10.01 -6.70 18.41
CA GLN A 316 -10.56 -6.34 19.74
C GLN A 316 -11.48 -7.41 20.32
N ASN A 317 -12.00 -8.32 19.48
CA ASN A 317 -12.85 -9.44 19.87
C ASN A 317 -12.09 -10.76 20.05
N ASP A 318 -10.90 -10.88 19.46
CA ASP A 318 -10.17 -12.15 19.44
C ASP A 318 -9.67 -12.54 20.84
N PRO A 319 -10.20 -13.63 21.45
CA PRO A 319 -9.88 -14.01 22.82
C PRO A 319 -8.45 -14.51 23.02
N HIS A 320 -7.68 -14.74 21.95
CA HIS A 320 -6.27 -15.14 22.08
C HIS A 320 -5.31 -13.94 22.09
N PHE A 321 -5.81 -12.70 22.12
CA PHE A 321 -4.99 -11.56 22.52
C PHE A 321 -5.23 -11.24 24.00
N THR A 322 -4.16 -11.09 24.77
CA THR A 322 -4.29 -10.58 26.15
C THR A 322 -4.56 -9.08 26.16
N PRO A 323 -5.07 -8.51 27.26
CA PRO A 323 -5.23 -7.07 27.38
C PRO A 323 -3.93 -6.28 27.16
N GLU A 324 -2.77 -6.78 27.60
CA GLU A 324 -1.49 -6.11 27.31
C GLU A 324 -1.15 -6.14 25.82
N GLN A 325 -1.39 -7.28 25.16
CA GLN A 325 -1.16 -7.42 23.72
C GLN A 325 -2.06 -6.48 22.90
N LEU A 326 -3.34 -6.35 23.28
CA LEU A 326 -4.26 -5.39 22.67
C LEU A 326 -3.79 -3.94 22.83
N ASN A 327 -3.26 -3.59 24.01
CA ASN A 327 -2.69 -2.26 24.25
C ASN A 327 -1.45 -1.98 23.40
N GLU A 328 -0.65 -3.00 23.08
CA GLU A 328 0.46 -2.86 22.14
C GLU A 328 -0.04 -2.69 20.69
N ILE A 329 -1.02 -3.49 20.25
CA ILE A 329 -1.59 -3.41 18.90
C ILE A 329 -2.18 -2.02 18.63
N LYS A 330 -2.87 -1.41 19.61
CA LYS A 330 -3.44 -0.06 19.47
C LYS A 330 -2.42 1.03 19.15
N LYS A 331 -1.13 0.79 19.44
CA LYS A 331 -0.03 1.71 19.10
C LYS A 331 0.43 1.60 17.65
N ALA A 332 0.00 0.57 16.93
CA ALA A 332 0.45 0.33 15.56
C ALA A 332 0.10 1.52 14.66
N SER A 333 1.09 2.00 13.92
CA SER A 333 0.91 3.05 12.91
C SER A 333 1.61 2.70 11.62
N LEU A 334 1.08 3.17 10.49
CA LEU A 334 1.71 2.93 9.19
C LEU A 334 3.12 3.56 9.16
N ALA A 335 3.29 4.71 9.79
CA ALA A 335 4.58 5.38 9.92
C ALA A 335 5.64 4.48 10.59
N LYS A 336 5.28 3.83 11.71
CA LYS A 336 6.20 2.93 12.41
C LYS A 336 6.53 1.70 11.57
N ILE A 337 5.53 1.12 10.90
CA ILE A 337 5.74 -0.04 10.02
C ILE A 337 6.68 0.31 8.88
N VAL A 338 6.54 1.49 8.27
CA VAL A 338 7.49 1.96 7.23
C VAL A 338 8.90 2.15 7.81
N CYS A 339 9.05 2.77 8.98
CA CYS A 339 10.36 2.92 9.64
C CYS A 339 11.07 1.58 9.88
N GLU A 340 10.35 0.58 10.41
CA GLU A 340 10.94 -0.73 10.72
C GLU A 340 11.31 -1.54 9.47
N ASN A 341 10.69 -1.25 8.32
CA ASN A 341 10.76 -2.09 7.12
C ASN A 341 11.34 -1.42 5.88
N SER A 342 11.64 -0.13 5.94
CA SER A 342 12.44 0.59 4.93
C SER A 342 13.94 0.35 5.14
N ASP A 343 14.75 0.73 4.15
CA ASP A 343 16.21 0.56 4.17
C ASP A 343 16.95 1.81 4.69
N GLY A 344 16.38 3.00 4.54
CA GLY A 344 17.00 4.29 4.82
C GLY A 344 16.03 5.44 5.13
N ILE A 345 14.78 5.16 5.50
CA ILE A 345 13.88 6.19 6.05
C ILE A 345 14.11 6.28 7.56
N VAL A 346 14.73 7.39 7.99
CA VAL A 346 15.07 7.66 9.41
C VAL A 346 14.16 8.71 10.05
N GLN A 347 13.42 9.46 9.23
CA GLN A 347 12.44 10.45 9.66
C GLN A 347 11.16 10.32 8.83
N ILE A 348 10.02 10.39 9.51
CA ILE A 348 8.69 10.24 8.90
C ILE A 348 7.66 11.03 9.71
N GLN A 349 6.57 11.46 9.08
CA GLN A 349 5.44 12.04 9.77
C GLN A 349 4.63 10.97 10.53
N PRO A 350 4.14 11.24 11.76
CA PRO A 350 3.37 10.26 12.52
C PRO A 350 2.09 9.75 11.81
N LYS A 351 1.36 10.62 11.11
CA LYS A 351 0.20 10.25 10.29
C LYS A 351 0.64 10.05 8.84
N ALA A 352 1.06 8.84 8.50
CA ALA A 352 1.62 8.53 7.17
C ALA A 352 0.63 8.67 6.02
N MET A 353 -0.69 8.57 6.28
CA MET A 353 -1.74 8.81 5.30
C MET A 353 -1.92 10.29 4.93
N LEU A 354 -1.31 11.20 5.71
CA LEU A 354 -1.33 12.63 5.48
C LEU A 354 0.08 13.12 5.16
N LYS A 355 0.16 14.19 4.36
CA LYS A 355 1.44 14.85 4.14
C LYS A 355 1.97 15.44 5.44
N ALA A 356 3.29 15.47 5.55
CA ALA A 356 3.94 16.20 6.62
C ALA A 356 3.57 17.68 6.55
N ASP A 357 3.40 18.31 7.72
CA ASP A 357 3.16 19.74 7.87
C ASP A 357 4.16 20.35 8.87
N THR A 358 4.05 21.66 9.10
CA THR A 358 4.89 22.39 10.06
C THR A 358 4.33 22.40 11.49
N GLY A 359 3.23 21.67 11.74
CA GLY A 359 2.51 21.65 13.00
C GLY A 359 2.32 20.23 13.53
N LEU A 360 1.08 19.73 13.46
CA LEU A 360 0.65 18.50 14.14
C LEU A 360 1.15 17.21 13.48
N ASN A 361 1.65 17.27 12.25
CA ASN A 361 2.16 16.12 11.51
C ASN A 361 3.60 16.34 11.01
N VAL A 362 4.43 17.03 11.80
CA VAL A 362 5.85 17.21 11.49
C VAL A 362 6.60 15.89 11.45
N LYS A 363 7.59 15.78 10.56
CA LYS A 363 8.47 14.59 10.51
C LYS A 363 9.24 14.45 11.82
N VAL A 364 9.21 13.27 12.41
CA VAL A 364 9.95 12.90 13.62
C VAL A 364 10.96 11.80 13.32
N ASN A 365 11.97 11.63 14.17
CA ASN A 365 12.86 10.49 14.07
C ASN A 365 12.09 9.18 14.30
N CYS A 366 12.36 8.15 13.50
CA CYS A 366 11.72 6.84 13.60
C CYS A 366 11.80 6.20 15.00
N ASN A 367 12.82 6.52 15.78
CA ASN A 367 12.98 6.04 17.16
C ASN A 367 12.01 6.69 18.15
N ASN A 368 11.43 7.84 17.81
CA ASN A 368 10.46 8.54 18.65
C ASN A 368 9.03 8.04 18.43
N LEU A 369 8.79 7.22 17.40
CA LEU A 369 7.50 6.60 17.17
C LEU A 369 7.28 5.42 18.13
N PRO A 370 6.06 5.21 18.65
CA PRO A 370 5.75 4.09 19.52
C PRO A 370 6.16 2.75 18.92
N PHE A 371 6.84 1.91 19.70
CA PHE A 371 7.21 0.56 19.29
C PHE A 371 6.20 -0.46 19.83
N LEU A 372 5.95 -1.51 19.04
CA LEU A 372 5.14 -2.66 19.45
C LEU A 372 5.97 -3.56 20.38
N ASP A 373 5.72 -3.53 21.69
CA ASP A 373 6.46 -4.36 22.63
C ASP A 373 6.10 -5.85 22.49
N LEU A 374 6.88 -6.58 21.69
CA LEU A 374 6.69 -8.01 21.46
C LEU A 374 6.95 -8.88 22.70
N PHE A 375 7.55 -8.36 23.77
CA PHE A 375 7.70 -9.13 25.01
C PHE A 375 6.35 -9.52 25.62
N LYS A 376 5.26 -8.83 25.27
CA LYS A 376 3.89 -9.22 25.66
C LYS A 376 3.43 -10.55 25.01
N TRP A 377 4.16 -11.07 24.03
CA TRP A 377 3.95 -12.40 23.42
C TRP A 377 4.93 -13.47 23.92
N LYS A 378 5.73 -13.16 24.96
CA LYS A 378 6.62 -14.16 25.54
C LYS A 378 5.82 -15.21 26.31
N ASP A 379 5.98 -16.47 25.95
CA ASP A 379 5.38 -17.61 26.63
C ASP A 379 6.12 -17.92 27.93
N LEU A 380 5.54 -17.52 29.05
CA LEU A 380 6.08 -17.76 30.38
C LEU A 380 5.82 -19.19 30.89
N VAL A 381 4.80 -19.89 30.37
CA VAL A 381 4.45 -21.26 30.80
C VAL A 381 5.56 -22.23 30.38
N SER A 382 6.10 -22.03 29.17
CA SER A 382 7.28 -22.72 28.67
C SER A 382 8.54 -22.52 29.53
N ALA A 383 8.65 -21.40 30.28
CA ALA A 383 9.81 -21.08 31.13
C ALA A 383 9.71 -21.67 32.55
N VAL A 384 8.50 -21.91 33.07
CA VAL A 384 8.31 -22.48 34.42
C VAL A 384 8.59 -23.99 34.44
N GLN A 385 8.33 -24.71 33.35
CA GLN A 385 8.62 -26.14 33.25
C GLN A 385 10.13 -26.50 33.21
N SER A 386 11.02 -25.52 33.03
CA SER A 386 12.48 -25.72 33.16
C SER A 386 13.01 -25.51 34.59
N ASN A 387 12.17 -25.01 35.51
CA ASN A 387 12.54 -24.75 36.91
C ASN A 387 11.73 -25.65 37.85
N ALA A 388 11.67 -26.95 37.58
CA ALA A 388 11.25 -27.91 38.60
C ALA A 388 12.29 -27.90 39.75
N PRO A 389 11.89 -27.77 41.02
CA PRO A 389 12.83 -27.74 42.12
C PRO A 389 13.56 -29.07 42.25
N LEU A 390 14.90 -29.03 42.30
CA LEU A 390 15.71 -30.14 42.78
C LEU A 390 15.32 -30.41 44.24
N ASN A 391 14.92 -31.66 44.53
CA ASN A 391 14.66 -32.15 45.88
C ASN A 391 15.81 -31.81 46.85
N PRO A 392 15.53 -31.41 48.10
CA PRO A 392 16.58 -31.16 49.07
C PRO A 392 16.99 -32.48 49.74
N SER A 393 18.18 -32.97 49.44
CA SER A 393 18.84 -34.01 50.23
C SER A 393 20.15 -33.49 50.82
N VAL A 394 20.10 -33.18 52.12
CA VAL A 394 21.05 -33.54 53.19
C VAL A 394 22.52 -33.06 53.08
N SER A 395 22.86 -32.12 53.98
CA SER A 395 24.13 -31.80 54.70
C SER A 395 25.47 -32.37 54.20
N GLU A 396 26.57 -31.60 54.10
CA GLU A 396 27.36 -31.04 55.21
C GLU A 396 28.45 -30.02 54.72
N PRO A 397 29.14 -29.28 55.64
CA PRO A 397 29.74 -27.97 55.36
C PRO A 397 31.26 -27.98 55.11
N VAL A 398 31.77 -27.05 54.28
CA VAL A 398 33.20 -26.69 54.24
C VAL A 398 33.39 -25.17 54.17
N ARG A 399 34.38 -24.71 54.95
CA ARG A 399 34.70 -23.34 55.39
C ARG A 399 35.28 -22.41 54.31
N ARG A 400 35.00 -21.10 54.52
CA ARG A 400 35.76 -19.85 54.25
C ARG A 400 36.96 -19.89 53.29
N THR A 401 36.98 -18.94 52.35
CA THR A 401 37.85 -17.73 52.42
C THR A 401 37.42 -16.60 51.49
N THR A 402 37.39 -15.39 52.03
CA THR A 402 37.34 -14.10 51.35
C THR A 402 38.68 -13.74 50.72
N LEU A 403 38.70 -13.18 49.51
CA LEU A 403 39.72 -12.20 49.10
C LEU A 403 39.08 -11.11 48.23
N PHE A 404 39.21 -9.89 48.72
CA PHE A 404 39.03 -8.62 48.01
C PHE A 404 40.07 -8.48 46.90
N GLN A 405 39.69 -7.86 45.78
CA GLN A 405 40.47 -6.75 45.21
C GLN A 405 39.65 -5.93 44.21
N GLN A 406 39.50 -4.65 44.55
CA GLN A 406 39.16 -3.56 43.65
C GLN A 406 40.34 -3.31 42.70
N ASN A 407 40.07 -2.80 41.49
CA ASN A 407 40.89 -1.74 40.90
C ASN A 407 40.10 -0.95 39.86
N ASN A 408 39.93 0.34 40.17
CA ASN A 408 39.67 1.41 39.21
C ASN A 408 40.97 1.70 38.44
N ASN A 409 40.87 2.14 37.19
CA ASN A 409 41.63 3.30 36.73
C ASN A 409 41.05 3.89 35.44
N THR A 410 40.75 5.18 35.56
CA THR A 410 40.46 6.18 34.52
C THR A 410 41.76 6.61 33.85
N GLN A 411 41.73 6.98 32.56
CA GLN A 411 42.55 8.08 32.05
C GLN A 411 41.97 8.67 30.76
N GLU A 412 41.74 9.98 30.82
CA GLU A 412 41.44 10.90 29.72
C GLU A 412 42.68 11.11 28.84
N GLN A 413 42.48 11.44 27.56
CA GLN A 413 43.39 12.31 26.82
C GLN A 413 42.67 13.05 25.67
N THR A 414 42.85 14.37 25.68
CA THR A 414 42.44 15.42 24.75
C THR A 414 43.37 15.53 23.53
N SER A 415 42.86 15.98 22.37
CA SER A 415 43.65 16.73 21.38
C SER A 415 42.79 17.55 20.41
N GLU A 416 43.23 18.78 20.14
CA GLU A 416 42.59 19.86 19.40
C GLU A 416 42.76 19.83 17.85
N ASN A 417 41.82 20.52 17.18
CA ASN A 417 41.92 21.39 15.98
C ASN A 417 42.66 20.98 14.69
N LYS A 418 41.95 21.07 13.56
CA LYS A 418 42.22 22.03 12.44
C LYS A 418 41.19 21.94 11.30
N SER A 419 40.71 23.10 10.86
CA SER A 419 39.94 23.37 9.63
C SER A 419 40.87 23.66 8.42
N PRO A 420 40.35 23.58 7.18
CA PRO A 420 40.75 24.57 6.16
C PRO A 420 39.61 25.12 5.27
N SER A 421 39.69 26.45 5.11
CA SER A 421 39.43 27.40 4.00
C SER A 421 38.62 27.06 2.73
N GLN A 422 37.91 28.11 2.28
CA GLN A 422 37.29 28.36 0.97
C GLN A 422 38.30 28.77 -0.14
N ASP A 423 38.00 28.41 -1.39
CA ASP A 423 38.16 29.11 -2.69
C ASP A 423 38.01 28.04 -3.80
N SER A 424 37.18 28.14 -4.84
CA SER A 424 37.08 29.20 -5.85
C SER A 424 35.85 28.98 -6.76
N VAL A 425 35.28 30.06 -7.29
CA VAL A 425 34.20 30.13 -8.28
C VAL A 425 34.75 30.84 -9.52
N GLN A 426 34.66 30.22 -10.71
CA GLN A 426 34.27 30.82 -12.01
C GLN A 426 34.69 29.92 -13.18
N ASP A 427 33.70 29.53 -14.00
CA ASP A 427 33.72 29.40 -15.48
C ASP A 427 32.83 28.23 -15.98
N ALA A 428 31.55 28.52 -16.24
CA ALA A 428 30.68 27.68 -17.06
C ALA A 428 29.45 28.46 -17.55
N ALA A 429 29.65 29.45 -18.43
CA ALA A 429 28.57 30.16 -19.11
C ALA A 429 28.91 30.41 -20.58
N ALA A 430 29.02 29.34 -21.39
CA ALA A 430 29.15 29.46 -22.85
C ALA A 430 28.73 28.20 -23.66
N LEU A 431 27.92 27.28 -23.11
CA LEU A 431 27.63 26.00 -23.78
C LEU A 431 26.15 25.55 -23.81
N LYS A 432 25.20 26.48 -23.61
CA LYS A 432 23.77 26.13 -23.53
C LYS A 432 22.92 26.42 -24.77
N ASP A 433 23.35 27.28 -25.70
CA ASP A 433 22.43 27.75 -26.74
C ASP A 433 22.51 27.01 -28.10
N VAL A 434 23.54 26.20 -28.36
CA VAL A 434 23.68 25.52 -29.67
C VAL A 434 22.94 24.16 -29.73
N LYS A 435 22.54 23.59 -28.58
CA LYS A 435 21.86 22.26 -28.53
C LYS A 435 20.33 22.31 -28.60
N ALA A 436 19.72 23.48 -28.45
CA ALA A 436 18.27 23.60 -28.42
C ALA A 436 17.63 23.60 -29.82
N GLU A 437 18.27 24.24 -30.81
CA GLU A 437 17.71 24.36 -32.17
C GLU A 437 17.77 23.05 -32.95
N THR A 438 18.82 22.25 -32.78
CA THR A 438 18.95 20.93 -33.43
C THR A 438 17.97 19.89 -32.90
N SER A 439 17.40 20.11 -31.70
CA SER A 439 16.41 19.20 -31.10
C SER A 439 15.00 19.41 -31.70
N LEU A 440 14.64 20.65 -32.05
CA LEU A 440 13.31 20.99 -32.53
C LEU A 440 13.04 20.50 -33.97
N GLU A 441 14.02 20.60 -34.87
CA GLU A 441 13.88 20.12 -36.25
C GLU A 441 13.73 18.59 -36.34
N ASN A 442 14.42 17.86 -35.45
CA ASN A 442 14.31 16.40 -35.37
C ASN A 442 12.93 15.96 -34.87
N ILE A 443 12.33 16.72 -33.94
CA ILE A 443 10.97 16.46 -33.44
C ILE A 443 9.92 16.72 -34.53
N LEU A 444 10.04 17.83 -35.27
CA LEU A 444 9.12 18.18 -36.36
C LEU A 444 9.16 17.17 -37.52
N THR A 445 10.34 16.63 -37.83
CA THR A 445 10.50 15.61 -38.87
C THR A 445 9.89 14.27 -38.44
N GLY A 446 10.05 13.89 -37.17
CA GLY A 446 9.42 12.70 -36.59
C GLY A 446 7.89 12.77 -36.53
N LEU A 447 7.32 13.95 -36.30
CA LEU A 447 5.86 14.15 -36.30
C LEU A 447 5.24 14.08 -37.70
N LYS A 448 5.95 14.57 -38.74
CA LYS A 448 5.50 14.42 -40.14
C LYS A 448 5.50 12.95 -40.60
N GLY A 449 6.50 12.17 -40.19
CA GLY A 449 6.55 10.73 -40.49
C GLY A 449 5.41 9.93 -39.83
N LYS A 450 5.06 10.25 -38.59
CA LYS A 450 3.94 9.61 -37.88
C LYS A 450 2.58 9.92 -38.51
N ARG A 451 2.37 11.16 -38.99
CA ARG A 451 1.12 11.55 -39.68
C ARG A 451 0.91 10.76 -40.98
N GLN A 452 1.96 10.57 -41.78
CA GLN A 452 1.87 9.75 -43.01
C GLN A 452 1.58 8.27 -42.74
N MET A 453 2.05 7.71 -41.61
CA MET A 453 1.71 6.32 -41.24
C MET A 453 0.25 6.17 -40.78
N VAL A 454 -0.32 7.18 -40.10
CA VAL A 454 -1.74 7.17 -39.71
C VAL A 454 -2.64 7.30 -40.94
N GLU A 455 -2.30 8.19 -41.89
CA GLU A 455 -3.06 8.33 -43.14
C GLU A 455 -3.01 7.05 -44.00
N LYS A 456 -1.85 6.36 -44.05
CA LYS A 456 -1.75 5.05 -44.75
C LYS A 456 -2.54 3.93 -44.06
N SER A 457 -2.66 3.93 -42.73
CA SER A 457 -3.48 2.95 -42.00
C SER A 457 -4.98 3.21 -42.15
N ALA A 458 -5.40 4.46 -42.32
CA ALA A 458 -6.80 4.80 -42.57
C ALA A 458 -7.25 4.31 -43.95
N VAL A 459 -6.43 4.52 -44.99
CA VAL A 459 -6.71 4.04 -46.35
C VAL A 459 -6.74 2.51 -46.43
N ALA A 460 -5.88 1.82 -45.67
CA ALA A 460 -5.86 0.35 -45.60
C ALA A 460 -7.10 -0.24 -44.90
N ARG A 461 -7.75 0.50 -43.99
CA ARG A 461 -9.02 0.08 -43.35
C ARG A 461 -10.20 0.27 -44.30
N GLU A 462 -10.27 1.39 -45.00
CA GLU A 462 -11.33 1.62 -46.00
C GLU A 462 -11.29 0.60 -47.15
N THR A 463 -10.10 0.11 -47.52
CA THR A 463 -9.98 -0.96 -48.52
C THR A 463 -10.35 -2.35 -47.98
N ALA A 464 -10.19 -2.61 -46.68
CA ALA A 464 -10.61 -3.86 -46.07
C ALA A 464 -12.15 -3.94 -45.94
N ASP A 465 -12.79 -2.83 -45.55
CA ASP A 465 -14.25 -2.74 -45.40
C ASP A 465 -14.97 -2.80 -46.78
N ALA A 466 -14.33 -2.33 -47.85
CA ALA A 466 -14.82 -2.48 -49.22
C ALA A 466 -14.72 -3.92 -49.77
N ILE A 467 -13.80 -4.73 -49.25
CA ILE A 467 -13.64 -6.13 -49.64
C ILE A 467 -14.65 -7.02 -48.88
N GLU A 468 -14.95 -6.72 -47.61
CA GLU A 468 -15.98 -7.45 -46.85
C GLU A 468 -17.40 -7.19 -47.38
N SER A 469 -17.69 -5.97 -47.85
CA SER A 469 -19.01 -5.63 -48.40
C SER A 469 -19.28 -6.18 -49.82
N SER A 470 -18.30 -6.79 -50.48
CA SER A 470 -18.48 -7.43 -51.81
C SER A 470 -18.53 -8.96 -51.77
N ALA A 471 -18.42 -9.57 -50.57
CA ALA A 471 -18.48 -11.01 -50.38
C ALA A 471 -19.90 -11.54 -50.02
N ASP A 472 -20.85 -10.66 -49.76
CA ASP A 472 -22.27 -10.97 -49.51
C ASP A 472 -23.16 -10.47 -50.66
N VAL A 473 -23.04 -11.07 -51.85
CA VAL A 473 -24.07 -11.08 -52.92
C VAL A 473 -24.07 -12.44 -53.62
#